data_AF-A0A7K8LNY0-F1
#
_entry.id   AF-A0A7K8LNY0-F1
#
_cell.length_a   1.000
_cell.length_b   1.000
_cell.length_c   1.000
_cell.angle_alpha   90.00
_cell.angle_beta   90.00
_cell.angle_gamma   90.00
#
_symmetry.space_group_name_H-M   'P 1'
#
loop_
_entity.id
_entity.type
_entity.pdbx_description
1 polymer ?
#
loop_
_entity_poly.entity_id
_entity_poly.type
_entity_poly.pdbx_seq_one_letter_code
_entity_poly.pdbx_strand_id
1 'polypeptide(L)'
;VSAPIAPSPVPTPGLAKRMKKSKQPLQVTKDLGRWKPADDLLLINAVLQTNDLTSVHLGVKFSCRFNLREIQERWYALLYDPIISKLACQAMRQLHPEAIAAIQSKVLFSKAEEQLLGKVGSVRAGGGGGAARSGVRGATCPFSPLQTSQPTLDTFQELLHKHPDVFYPSRTAKALQLHWQLMKQYYLLGDQT
;
A
#
# COMPACT_ATOMS: atom_id res chain seq x y z
N VAL A 1 24.16 -33.37 86.15
CA VAL A 1 24.03 -33.88 84.77
C VAL A 1 23.88 -32.66 83.87
N SER A 2 25.00 -32.16 83.34
CA SER A 2 25.07 -30.87 82.65
C SER A 2 24.84 -31.08 81.15
N ALA A 3 23.76 -30.52 80.62
CA ALA A 3 23.45 -30.54 79.20
C ALA A 3 24.16 -29.38 78.48
N PRO A 4 24.73 -29.59 77.28
CA PRO A 4 25.28 -28.50 76.47
C PRO A 4 24.19 -27.80 75.66
N ILE A 5 24.19 -26.47 75.70
CA ILE A 5 23.41 -25.57 74.84
C ILE A 5 24.17 -25.41 73.52
N ALA A 6 23.52 -25.69 72.39
CA ALA A 6 24.04 -25.44 71.05
C ALA A 6 23.31 -24.26 70.38
N PRO A 7 24.03 -23.41 69.61
CA PRO A 7 23.53 -22.14 69.09
C PRO A 7 22.78 -22.28 67.76
N SER A 8 21.85 -21.35 67.52
CA SER A 8 21.14 -21.18 66.25
C SER A 8 22.01 -20.47 65.19
N PRO A 9 21.99 -20.94 63.93
CA PRO A 9 21.95 -20.03 62.77
C PRO A 9 20.88 -20.53 61.77
N VAL A 10 20.15 -19.74 60.98
CA VAL A 10 20.53 -18.71 59.99
C VAL A 10 19.25 -17.97 59.55
N PRO A 11 19.28 -16.70 59.10
CA PRO A 11 18.12 -16.04 58.51
C PRO A 11 17.96 -16.41 57.03
N THR A 12 16.80 -16.92 56.65
CA THR A 12 16.39 -17.11 55.25
C THR A 12 15.82 -15.80 54.68
N PRO A 13 16.26 -15.32 53.50
CA PRO A 13 15.62 -14.19 52.83
C PRO A 13 14.21 -14.60 52.39
N GLY A 14 13.22 -13.84 52.84
CA GLY A 14 11.82 -14.03 52.50
C GLY A 14 11.60 -13.98 50.99
N LEU A 15 10.95 -15.03 50.46
CA LEU A 15 10.33 -15.03 49.15
C LEU A 15 9.33 -13.87 49.07
N ALA A 16 9.72 -12.80 48.36
CA ALA A 16 8.80 -11.76 47.95
C ALA A 16 7.65 -12.41 47.17
N LYS A 17 6.43 -12.21 47.66
CA LYS A 17 5.17 -12.57 46.99
C LYS A 17 5.17 -11.98 45.59
N ARG A 18 5.49 -12.82 44.59
CA ARG A 18 5.27 -12.51 43.18
C ARG A 18 3.76 -12.41 42.97
N MET A 19 3.27 -11.17 42.86
CA MET A 19 1.93 -10.88 42.37
C MET A 19 1.70 -11.69 41.10
N LYS A 20 0.66 -12.52 41.12
CA LYS A 20 0.24 -13.34 39.99
C LYS A 20 -0.29 -12.39 38.92
N LYS A 21 0.63 -11.87 38.10
CA LYS A 21 0.34 -11.00 36.96
C LYS A 21 -0.68 -11.72 36.09
N SER A 22 -1.79 -11.04 35.86
CA SER A 22 -2.91 -11.48 35.04
C SER A 22 -2.41 -12.20 33.77
N LYS A 23 -2.90 -13.42 33.57
CA LYS A 23 -2.63 -14.19 32.36
C LYS A 23 -3.46 -13.62 31.21
N GLN A 24 -2.92 -12.61 30.51
CA GLN A 24 -2.90 -12.43 29.05
C GLN A 24 -2.02 -11.20 28.76
N PRO A 25 -1.07 -11.22 27.79
CA PRO A 25 -1.29 -11.66 26.41
C PRO A 25 -0.17 -12.56 25.88
N LEU A 26 -0.41 -13.88 25.85
CA LEU A 26 0.48 -14.83 25.17
C LEU A 26 0.16 -14.98 23.66
N GLN A 27 -0.85 -14.26 23.17
CA GLN A 27 -1.25 -14.31 21.77
C GLN A 27 -0.43 -13.36 20.88
N VAL A 28 0.02 -12.22 21.41
CA VAL A 28 0.69 -11.15 20.64
C VAL A 28 2.04 -11.57 20.06
N THR A 29 2.75 -12.53 20.67
CA THR A 29 4.08 -12.96 20.20
C THR A 29 4.02 -14.06 19.13
N LYS A 30 2.88 -14.75 18.97
CA LYS A 30 2.79 -15.90 18.06
C LYS A 30 2.71 -15.48 16.59
N ASP A 31 2.22 -14.26 16.34
CA ASP A 31 2.00 -13.74 14.99
C ASP A 31 3.19 -12.94 14.44
N LEU A 32 4.21 -12.65 15.28
CA LEU A 32 5.43 -11.94 14.86
C LEU A 32 6.23 -12.69 13.79
N GLY A 33 6.20 -14.02 13.80
CA GLY A 33 6.90 -14.85 12.80
C GLY A 33 6.18 -14.99 11.46
N ARG A 34 4.91 -14.53 11.38
CA ARG A 34 4.09 -14.69 10.17
C ARG A 34 4.29 -13.55 9.16
N TRP A 35 4.63 -12.36 9.65
CA TRP A 35 4.86 -11.18 8.82
C TRP A 35 6.22 -11.24 8.13
N LYS A 36 6.22 -11.14 6.80
CA LYS A 36 7.45 -11.07 6.01
C LYS A 36 7.88 -9.61 5.86
N PRO A 37 9.18 -9.34 5.63
CA PRO A 37 9.64 -7.96 5.35
C PRO A 37 8.94 -7.35 4.13
N ALA A 38 8.57 -8.19 3.15
CA ALA A 38 7.79 -7.76 1.99
C ALA A 38 6.36 -7.30 2.37
N ASP A 39 5.74 -7.95 3.36
CA ASP A 39 4.41 -7.59 3.84
C ASP A 39 4.45 -6.29 4.65
N ASP A 40 5.47 -6.11 5.50
CA ASP A 40 5.67 -4.87 6.25
C ASP A 40 5.85 -3.68 5.30
N LEU A 41 6.69 -3.83 4.26
CA LEU A 41 6.92 -2.77 3.28
C LEU A 41 5.64 -2.46 2.47
N LEU A 42 4.90 -3.49 2.08
CA LEU A 42 3.64 -3.33 1.36
C LEU A 42 2.59 -2.63 2.23
N LEU A 43 2.49 -3.00 3.51
CA LEU A 43 1.59 -2.38 4.47
C LEU A 43 1.92 -0.89 4.64
N ILE A 44 3.19 -0.55 4.86
CA ILE A 44 3.64 0.83 5.01
C ILE A 44 3.29 1.64 3.76
N ASN A 45 3.69 1.18 2.57
CA ASN A 45 3.42 1.91 1.34
C ASN A 45 1.92 2.07 1.08
N ALA A 46 1.11 1.03 1.32
CA ALA A 46 -0.32 1.11 1.11
C ALA A 46 -1.01 2.07 2.10
N VAL A 47 -0.61 2.06 3.38
CA VAL A 47 -1.15 2.99 4.38
C VAL A 47 -0.74 4.43 4.10
N LEU A 48 0.50 4.67 3.70
CA LEU A 48 0.96 6.01 3.30
C LEU A 48 0.19 6.52 2.06
N GLN A 49 -0.25 5.63 1.18
CA GLN A 49 -0.97 5.99 -0.04
C GLN A 49 -2.47 6.25 0.19
N THR A 50 -3.13 5.46 1.06
CA THR A 50 -4.59 5.53 1.23
C THR A 50 -5.03 6.20 2.53
N ASN A 51 -4.17 6.23 3.54
CA ASN A 51 -4.51 6.61 4.91
C ASN A 51 -5.76 5.90 5.48
N ASP A 52 -6.04 4.68 5.01
CA ASP A 52 -7.19 3.87 5.44
C ASP A 52 -6.85 2.38 5.46
N LEU A 53 -6.83 1.79 6.67
CA LEU A 53 -6.53 0.38 6.88
C LEU A 53 -7.62 -0.56 6.33
N THR A 54 -8.86 -0.09 6.19
CA THR A 54 -9.94 -0.90 5.61
C THR A 54 -9.70 -1.11 4.12
N SER A 55 -9.39 -0.03 3.40
CA SER A 55 -8.98 -0.09 2.00
C SER A 55 -7.74 -0.97 1.80
N VAL A 56 -6.77 -0.90 2.71
CA VAL A 56 -5.59 -1.78 2.67
C VAL A 56 -5.99 -3.25 2.84
N HIS A 57 -6.82 -3.58 3.82
CA HIS A 57 -7.26 -4.95 4.05
C HIS A 57 -7.96 -5.57 2.84
N LEU A 58 -8.83 -4.79 2.19
CA LEU A 58 -9.63 -5.27 1.05
C LEU A 58 -8.83 -5.26 -0.26
N GLY A 59 -7.94 -4.28 -0.44
CA GLY A 59 -7.25 -4.04 -1.71
C GLY A 59 -5.87 -4.68 -1.83
N VAL A 60 -5.23 -5.07 -0.73
CA VAL A 60 -3.85 -5.58 -0.74
C VAL A 60 -3.79 -7.08 -0.55
N LYS A 61 -3.00 -7.75 -1.40
CA LYS A 61 -2.71 -9.19 -1.29
C LYS A 61 -1.35 -9.41 -0.62
N PHE A 62 -1.39 -9.60 0.69
CA PHE A 62 -0.22 -10.01 1.49
C PHE A 62 0.18 -11.47 1.21
N SER A 63 1.34 -11.88 1.75
CA SER A 63 1.86 -13.24 1.62
C SER A 63 0.96 -14.31 2.25
N CYS A 64 0.09 -13.92 3.17
CA CYS A 64 -0.96 -14.76 3.72
C CYS A 64 -2.19 -13.92 4.08
N ARG A 65 -3.34 -14.58 4.31
CA ARG A 65 -4.59 -13.88 4.61
C ARG A 65 -4.59 -13.36 6.04
N PHE A 66 -4.54 -12.05 6.19
CA PHE A 66 -4.75 -11.35 7.46
C PHE A 66 -6.17 -10.78 7.52
N ASN A 67 -6.74 -10.75 8.73
CA ASN A 67 -7.95 -10.00 9.00
C ASN A 67 -7.61 -8.53 9.33
N LEU A 68 -8.63 -7.66 9.34
CA LEU A 68 -8.45 -6.23 9.62
C LEU A 68 -7.75 -5.95 10.96
N ARG A 69 -8.08 -6.73 12.00
CA ARG A 69 -7.50 -6.55 13.33
C ARG A 69 -6.01 -6.87 13.35
N GLU A 70 -5.59 -7.96 12.70
CA GLU A 70 -4.17 -8.31 12.57
C GLU A 70 -3.38 -7.22 11.83
N ILE A 71 -3.98 -6.62 10.79
CA ILE A 71 -3.37 -5.51 10.04
C ILE A 71 -3.25 -4.26 10.93
N GLN A 72 -4.30 -3.93 11.69
CA GLN A 72 -4.29 -2.81 12.65
C GLN A 72 -3.22 -3.00 13.74
N GLU A 73 -3.17 -4.18 14.34
CA GLU A 73 -2.19 -4.53 15.36
C GLU A 73 -0.76 -4.46 14.81
N ARG A 74 -0.54 -4.93 13.57
CA ARG A 74 0.78 -4.82 12.92
C ARG A 74 1.17 -3.37 12.64
N TRP A 75 0.25 -2.56 12.10
CA TRP A 75 0.50 -1.15 11.85
C TRP A 75 0.85 -0.41 13.15
N TYR A 76 0.10 -0.66 14.22
CA TYR A 76 0.38 -0.11 15.54
C TYR A 76 1.78 -0.54 16.05
N ALA A 77 2.11 -1.83 15.92
CA ALA A 77 3.42 -2.33 16.32
C ALA A 77 4.58 -1.70 15.53
N LEU A 78 4.43 -1.49 14.22
CA LEU A 78 5.44 -0.83 13.38
C LEU A 78 5.72 0.63 13.82
N LEU A 79 4.70 1.32 14.33
CA LEU A 79 4.82 2.70 14.79
C LEU A 79 5.31 2.83 16.24
N TYR A 80 4.85 1.94 17.14
CA TYR A 80 4.99 2.16 18.58
C TYR A 80 5.82 1.12 19.32
N ASP A 81 6.03 -0.09 18.77
CA ASP A 81 6.93 -1.07 19.37
C ASP A 81 8.36 -0.84 18.83
N PRO A 82 9.29 -0.35 19.67
CA PRO A 82 10.63 0.02 19.22
C PRO A 82 11.47 -1.18 18.75
N ILE A 83 11.14 -2.40 19.22
CA ILE A 83 11.84 -3.63 18.82
C ILE A 83 11.34 -4.05 17.45
N ILE A 84 10.01 -4.14 17.28
CA ILE A 84 9.39 -4.54 16.01
C ILE A 84 9.74 -3.54 14.91
N SER A 85 9.61 -2.24 15.20
CA SER A 85 9.95 -1.17 14.26
C SER A 85 11.41 -1.30 13.77
N LYS A 86 12.36 -1.45 14.71
CA LYS A 86 13.78 -1.60 14.37
C LYS A 86 14.05 -2.84 13.52
N LEU A 87 13.50 -4.00 13.90
CA LEU A 87 13.70 -5.26 13.19
C LEU A 87 13.08 -5.22 11.78
N ALA A 88 11.86 -4.71 11.65
CA ALA A 88 11.20 -4.55 10.35
C ALA A 88 12.00 -3.62 9.44
N CYS A 89 12.44 -2.46 9.95
CA CYS A 89 13.27 -1.53 9.18
C CYS A 89 14.61 -2.16 8.73
N GLN A 90 15.23 -3.00 9.55
CA GLN A 90 16.46 -3.71 9.17
C GLN A 90 16.19 -4.76 8.10
N ALA A 91 15.12 -5.54 8.25
CA ALA A 91 14.78 -6.61 7.32
C ALA A 91 14.31 -6.07 5.96
N MET A 92 13.51 -5.00 5.93
CA MET A 92 13.09 -4.35 4.69
C MET A 92 14.28 -3.78 3.90
N ARG A 93 15.31 -3.26 4.59
CA ARG A 93 16.54 -2.76 3.95
C ARG A 93 17.39 -3.85 3.30
N GLN A 94 17.17 -5.11 3.67
CA GLN A 94 17.87 -6.27 3.09
C GLN A 94 17.11 -6.86 1.89
N LEU A 95 15.93 -6.33 1.54
CA LEU A 95 15.19 -6.78 0.37
C LEU A 95 15.94 -6.45 -0.93
N HIS A 96 15.94 -7.39 -1.86
CA HIS A 96 16.50 -7.17 -3.19
C HIS A 96 15.71 -6.07 -3.93
N PRO A 97 16.37 -5.19 -4.71
CA PRO A 97 15.69 -4.13 -5.46
C PRO A 97 14.52 -4.62 -6.33
N GLU A 98 14.66 -5.81 -6.93
CA GLU A 98 13.59 -6.45 -7.71
C GLU A 98 12.35 -6.76 -6.86
N ALA A 99 12.54 -7.25 -5.63
CA ALA A 99 11.44 -7.52 -4.71
C ALA A 99 10.76 -6.20 -4.29
N ILE A 100 11.53 -5.13 -4.08
CA ILE A 100 11.00 -3.80 -3.78
C ILE A 100 10.15 -3.30 -4.95
N ALA A 101 10.63 -3.39 -6.19
CA ALA A 101 9.86 -3.01 -7.37
C ALA A 101 8.56 -3.82 -7.51
N ALA A 102 8.60 -5.13 -7.21
CA ALA A 102 7.42 -5.99 -7.21
C ALA A 102 6.42 -5.68 -6.08
N ILE A 103 6.87 -5.14 -4.95
CA ILE A 103 6.00 -4.66 -3.86
C ILE A 103 5.38 -3.32 -4.26
N GLN A 104 6.20 -2.41 -4.78
CA GLN A 104 5.78 -1.08 -5.21
C GLN A 104 4.74 -1.11 -6.32
N SER A 105 4.80 -2.07 -7.25
CA SER A 105 3.79 -2.26 -8.30
C SER A 105 2.42 -2.69 -7.77
N LYS A 106 2.34 -3.21 -6.54
CA LYS A 106 1.10 -3.65 -5.87
C LYS A 106 0.49 -2.57 -4.97
N VAL A 107 1.14 -1.43 -4.82
CA VAL A 107 0.64 -0.33 -4.00
C VAL A 107 -0.66 0.22 -4.60
N LEU A 108 -1.66 0.41 -3.74
CA LEU A 108 -3.00 0.89 -4.12
C LEU A 108 -2.94 2.25 -4.81
N PHE A 109 -3.90 2.56 -5.67
CA PHE A 109 -4.03 3.92 -6.21
C PHE A 109 -4.62 4.84 -5.15
N SER A 110 -4.10 6.05 -5.02
CA SER A 110 -4.71 7.07 -4.17
C SER A 110 -5.88 7.71 -4.89
N LYS A 111 -6.81 8.29 -4.11
CA LYS A 111 -7.94 9.05 -4.66
C LYS A 111 -7.49 10.19 -5.58
N ALA A 112 -6.34 10.80 -5.31
CA ALA A 112 -5.79 11.86 -6.15
C ALA A 112 -5.29 11.33 -7.50
N GLU A 113 -4.64 10.16 -7.51
CA GLU A 113 -4.26 9.47 -8.75
C GLU A 113 -5.51 9.10 -9.59
N GLU A 114 -6.52 8.53 -8.94
CA GLU A 114 -7.79 8.14 -9.58
C GLU A 114 -8.52 9.36 -10.18
N GLN A 115 -8.52 10.50 -9.47
CA GLN A 115 -9.11 11.74 -9.99
C GLN A 115 -8.42 12.25 -11.26
N LEU A 116 -7.10 12.10 -11.36
CA LEU A 116 -6.37 12.45 -12.59
C LEU A 116 -6.66 11.47 -13.72
N LEU A 117 -6.72 10.17 -13.42
CA LEU A 117 -7.07 9.15 -14.40
C LEU A 117 -8.51 9.31 -14.92
N GLY A 118 -9.45 9.70 -14.05
CA GLY A 118 -10.83 10.01 -14.42
C GLY A 118 -10.96 11.10 -15.49
N LYS A 119 -10.01 12.04 -15.54
CA LYS A 119 -10.02 13.14 -16.52
C LYS A 119 -9.52 12.71 -17.91
N VAL A 120 -8.79 11.60 -18.01
CA VAL A 120 -8.19 11.14 -19.28
C VAL A 120 -9.25 10.78 -20.32
N GLY A 121 -10.44 10.32 -19.91
CA GLY A 121 -11.58 10.08 -20.82
C GLY A 121 -12.31 11.36 -21.26
N SER A 122 -12.18 12.45 -20.49
CA SER A 122 -12.86 13.73 -20.75
C SER A 122 -12.01 14.71 -21.58
N VAL A 123 -10.70 14.47 -21.71
CA VAL A 123 -9.83 15.24 -22.61
C VAL A 123 -10.22 14.92 -24.05
N ARG A 124 -11.21 15.68 -24.53
CA ARG A 124 -11.41 15.93 -25.96
C ARG A 124 -10.06 16.32 -26.53
N ALA A 125 -9.66 15.60 -27.57
CA ALA A 125 -8.54 15.93 -28.45
C ALA A 125 -8.46 17.46 -28.64
N GLY A 126 -7.51 18.09 -27.95
CA GLY A 126 -7.45 19.53 -27.81
C GLY A 126 -6.01 19.98 -27.64
N GLY A 127 -5.31 20.10 -28.77
CA GLY A 127 -4.19 21.03 -28.90
C GLY A 127 -2.81 20.40 -29.10
N GLY A 128 -2.41 20.26 -30.37
CA GLY A 128 -1.03 20.00 -30.81
C GLY A 128 -0.91 20.00 -32.34
N GLY A 129 -1.09 21.16 -32.99
CA GLY A 129 -0.78 21.38 -34.42
C GLY A 129 0.74 21.44 -34.69
N GLY A 130 1.26 21.39 -35.91
CA GLY A 130 0.71 21.31 -37.28
C GLY A 130 1.68 20.54 -38.19
N ALA A 131 1.36 20.23 -39.44
CA ALA A 131 1.58 21.16 -40.55
C ALA A 131 0.72 20.81 -41.77
N ALA A 132 0.27 21.88 -42.43
CA ALA A 132 -0.58 21.89 -43.60
C ALA A 132 0.03 21.18 -44.82
N ARG A 133 -0.83 20.53 -45.61
CA ARG A 133 -0.70 20.49 -47.08
C ARG A 133 -2.07 20.29 -47.74
N SER A 134 -2.18 20.93 -48.89
CA SER A 134 -3.38 21.44 -49.57
C SER A 134 -4.10 20.42 -50.47
N GLY A 135 -5.42 20.63 -50.67
CA GLY A 135 -6.27 20.05 -51.74
C GLY A 135 -6.82 18.66 -51.39
N VAL A 136 -8.09 18.30 -51.57
CA VAL A 136 -9.05 18.59 -52.65
C VAL A 136 -10.48 18.36 -52.10
N ARG A 137 -11.46 19.08 -52.67
CA ARG A 137 -12.90 19.02 -52.36
C ARG A 137 -13.48 17.62 -52.64
N GLY A 138 -14.35 17.12 -51.77
CA GLY A 138 -15.29 16.05 -52.11
C GLY A 138 -15.87 15.29 -50.91
N ALA A 139 -17.21 15.16 -50.90
CA ALA A 139 -18.05 14.27 -50.08
C ALA A 139 -18.26 14.63 -48.60
N THR A 140 -19.44 15.23 -48.34
CA THR A 140 -20.10 15.19 -47.03
C THR A 140 -20.60 13.77 -46.75
N CYS A 141 -19.96 13.08 -45.82
CA CYS A 141 -20.48 11.85 -45.23
C CYS A 141 -21.44 12.21 -44.08
N PRO A 142 -22.71 11.76 -44.07
CA PRO A 142 -23.54 11.85 -42.88
C PRO A 142 -23.19 10.69 -41.94
N PHE A 143 -23.10 10.98 -40.65
CA PHE A 143 -22.80 10.04 -39.56
C PHE A 143 -21.36 9.52 -39.46
N SER A 144 -20.48 10.37 -38.91
CA SER A 144 -19.36 9.85 -38.10
C SER A 144 -19.88 9.57 -36.68
N PRO A 145 -19.82 8.32 -36.17
CA PRO A 145 -19.95 8.12 -34.74
C PRO A 145 -18.79 8.88 -34.09
N LEU A 146 -19.09 9.68 -33.06
CA LEU A 146 -18.10 10.37 -32.25
C LEU A 146 -17.10 9.33 -31.71
N GLN A 147 -15.97 9.19 -32.40
CA GLN A 147 -14.90 8.29 -32.01
C GLN A 147 -14.22 8.98 -30.83
N THR A 148 -14.66 8.67 -29.61
CA THR A 148 -13.88 9.00 -28.42
C THR A 148 -12.60 8.19 -28.53
N SER A 149 -11.58 8.76 -29.16
CA SER A 149 -10.31 8.06 -29.39
C SER A 149 -9.80 7.61 -28.03
N GLN A 150 -9.73 6.29 -27.85
CA GLN A 150 -9.30 5.68 -26.60
C GLN A 150 -7.88 6.18 -26.27
N PRO A 151 -7.60 6.61 -25.03
CA PRO A 151 -6.28 7.12 -24.67
C PRO A 151 -5.17 6.11 -24.99
N THR A 152 -4.10 6.61 -25.62
CA THR A 152 -2.92 5.80 -25.97
C THR A 152 -1.96 5.72 -24.79
N LEU A 153 -0.95 4.85 -24.90
CA LEU A 153 0.07 4.72 -23.85
C LEU A 153 0.82 6.04 -23.61
N ASP A 154 1.05 6.82 -24.68
CA ASP A 154 1.70 8.13 -24.62
C ASP A 154 0.91 9.13 -23.77
N THR A 155 -0.43 9.06 -23.78
CA THR A 155 -1.30 9.90 -22.93
C THR A 155 -1.00 9.66 -21.44
N PHE A 156 -0.84 8.40 -21.04
CA PHE A 156 -0.51 8.06 -19.64
C PHE A 156 0.94 8.39 -19.29
N GLN A 157 1.85 8.29 -20.26
CA GLN A 157 3.25 8.71 -20.06
C GLN A 157 3.33 10.23 -19.83
N GLU A 158 2.61 11.03 -20.63
CA GLU A 158 2.52 12.47 -20.45
C GLU A 158 1.88 12.84 -19.11
N LEU A 159 0.84 12.11 -18.70
CA LEU A 159 0.16 12.32 -17.42
C LEU A 159 1.12 12.12 -16.22
N LEU A 160 1.98 11.11 -16.27
CA LEU A 160 3.02 10.89 -15.25
C LEU A 160 4.02 12.05 -15.20
N HIS A 161 4.48 12.53 -16.35
CA HIS A 161 5.44 13.64 -16.42
C HIS A 161 4.83 14.97 -15.94
N LYS A 162 3.53 15.19 -16.16
CA LYS A 162 2.83 16.41 -15.73
C LYS A 162 2.53 16.46 -14.24
N HIS A 163 2.40 15.30 -13.59
CA HIS A 163 1.99 15.21 -12.19
C HIS A 163 2.88 14.27 -11.35
N PRO A 164 4.22 14.48 -11.34
CA PRO A 164 5.15 13.58 -10.64
C PRO A 164 4.92 13.56 -9.13
N ASP A 165 4.40 14.65 -8.54
CA ASP A 165 4.13 14.75 -7.11
C ASP A 165 2.84 14.05 -6.67
N VAL A 166 1.95 13.74 -7.61
CA VAL A 166 0.66 13.10 -7.33
C VAL A 166 0.76 11.59 -7.48
N PHE A 167 1.46 11.14 -8.53
CA PHE A 167 1.62 9.71 -8.79
C PHE A 167 2.68 9.10 -7.87
N TYR A 168 2.40 7.89 -7.41
CA TYR A 168 3.38 7.15 -6.65
C TYR A 168 4.65 6.92 -7.50
N PRO A 169 5.88 7.11 -6.98
CA PRO A 169 7.10 7.16 -7.81
C PRO A 169 7.36 5.93 -8.69
N SER A 170 6.84 4.77 -8.32
CA SER A 170 7.01 3.52 -9.08
C SER A 170 5.92 3.30 -10.14
N ARG A 171 5.01 4.27 -10.36
CA ARG A 171 3.96 4.14 -11.37
C ARG A 171 4.56 4.14 -12.77
N THR A 172 3.94 3.35 -13.64
CA THR A 172 4.30 3.28 -15.05
C THR A 172 3.08 3.57 -15.91
N ALA A 173 3.29 4.07 -17.13
CA ALA A 173 2.19 4.36 -18.06
C ALA A 173 1.29 3.13 -18.26
N LYS A 174 1.87 1.92 -18.31
CA LYS A 174 1.13 0.65 -18.38
C LYS A 174 0.27 0.41 -17.14
N ALA A 175 0.80 0.65 -15.94
CA ALA A 175 0.02 0.49 -14.70
C ALA A 175 -1.18 1.45 -14.66
N LEU A 176 -0.98 2.70 -15.07
CA LEU A 176 -2.04 3.69 -15.19
C LEU A 176 -3.10 3.28 -16.22
N GLN A 177 -2.67 2.82 -17.41
CA GLN A 177 -3.58 2.37 -18.45
C GLN A 177 -4.43 1.18 -18.00
N LEU A 178 -3.82 0.18 -17.37
CA LEU A 178 -4.54 -0.98 -16.82
C LEU A 178 -5.54 -0.56 -15.75
N HIS A 179 -5.15 0.34 -14.85
CA HIS A 179 -6.05 0.83 -13.81
C HIS A 179 -7.20 1.64 -14.40
N TRP A 180 -6.94 2.52 -15.37
CA TRP A 180 -7.96 3.27 -16.08
C TRP A 180 -8.95 2.35 -16.83
N GLN A 181 -8.47 1.26 -17.45
CA GLN A 181 -9.34 0.25 -18.06
C GLN A 181 -10.25 -0.42 -17.03
N LEU A 182 -9.75 -0.72 -15.83
CA LEU A 182 -10.58 -1.24 -14.74
C LEU A 182 -11.62 -0.20 -14.29
N MET A 183 -11.22 1.06 -14.08
CA MET A 183 -12.16 2.14 -13.74
C MET A 183 -13.28 2.26 -14.78
N LYS A 184 -12.93 2.18 -16.07
CA LYS A 184 -13.90 2.18 -17.18
C LYS A 184 -14.85 0.97 -17.12
N GLN A 185 -14.32 -0.22 -16.85
CA GLN A 185 -15.12 -1.44 -16.77
C GLN A 185 -16.13 -1.42 -15.61
N TYR A 186 -15.77 -0.77 -14.50
CA TYR A 186 -16.61 -0.64 -13.31
C TYR A 186 -17.48 0.64 -13.29
N TYR A 187 -17.56 1.38 -14.40
CA TYR A 187 -18.35 2.62 -14.51
C TYR A 187 -17.96 3.69 -13.49
N LEU A 188 -16.66 3.78 -13.19
CA LEU A 188 -16.11 4.75 -12.23
C LEU A 188 -15.64 6.04 -12.90
N LEU A 189 -15.72 6.14 -14.23
CA LEU A 189 -15.37 7.35 -14.97
C LEU A 189 -16.60 8.25 -15.16
N GLY A 190 -16.40 9.56 -15.00
CA GLY A 190 -17.51 10.55 -15.05
C GLY A 190 -18.09 10.78 -16.45
N ASP A 191 -17.46 10.28 -17.51
CA ASP A 191 -18.00 10.26 -18.88
C ASP A 191 -19.01 9.11 -19.11
N GLN A 192 -19.16 8.21 -18.13
CA GLN A 192 -20.04 7.05 -18.20
C GLN A 192 -21.32 7.18 -17.34
N THR A 193 -21.45 8.26 -16.56
CA THR A 193 -22.61 8.54 -15.68
C THR A 193 -23.35 9.77 -16.18
#